data_AF-A0A7C1B1Y9-F1
#
_entry.id   AF-A0A7C1B1Y9-F1
#
_cell.length_a   1.000
_cell.length_b   1.000
_cell.length_c   1.000
_cell.angle_alpha   90.00
_cell.angle_beta   90.00
_cell.angle_gamma   90.00
#
_symmetry.space_group_name_H-M   'P 1'
#
loop_
_entity.id
_entity.type
_entity.pdbx_description
1 polymer ?
#
loop_
_entity_poly.entity_id
_entity_poly.type
_entity_poly.pdbx_seq_one_letter_code
_entity_poly.pdbx_strand_id
1 'polypeptide(L)'
;MSKNHPNYVSTTNACKLCRPLGACLAFKGIEGTVPYLHGSQGCATYMRRYIISHYNEPIDIASSSLSEKHAVYGGGPNLKLGLTNVAEKYRPRMIGIATTCLTETIGDDVGMYLQEYAKDTAGSKGLPDIVNVSTPSYAGTHMEGFHGAIDQVIEQMAEGGPQNRTVNLLPGFVSSADYRLLREIMD
;
A
#
# COMPACT_ATOMS: atom_id res chain seq x y z
N MET A 1 6.35 -26.74 -37.81
CA MET A 1 5.92 -26.41 -36.43
C MET A 1 4.96 -25.23 -36.52
N SER A 2 3.66 -25.48 -36.34
CA SER A 2 2.64 -24.41 -36.38
C SER A 2 2.87 -23.47 -35.20
N LYS A 3 3.11 -22.19 -35.48
CA LYS A 3 3.09 -21.14 -34.47
C LYS A 3 1.63 -20.90 -34.10
N ASN A 4 1.14 -21.60 -33.08
CA ASN A 4 -0.14 -21.23 -32.46
C ASN A 4 0.03 -19.83 -31.86
N HIS A 5 -0.48 -18.82 -32.56
CA HIS A 5 -0.59 -17.49 -31.99
C HIS A 5 -1.58 -17.54 -30.83
N PRO A 6 -1.25 -16.99 -29.66
CA PRO A 6 -2.19 -16.93 -28.56
C PRO A 6 -3.41 -16.11 -28.98
N ASN A 7 -4.60 -16.60 -28.64
CA ASN A 7 -5.85 -15.86 -28.85
C ASN A 7 -5.87 -14.67 -27.89
N TYR A 8 -5.49 -13.49 -28.35
CA TYR A 8 -5.64 -12.25 -27.61
C TYR A 8 -7.12 -11.87 -27.57
N VAL A 9 -7.78 -12.15 -26.46
CA VAL A 9 -9.18 -11.80 -26.22
C VAL A 9 -9.23 -10.59 -25.29
N SER A 10 -10.07 -9.61 -25.63
CA SER A 10 -10.35 -8.47 -24.74
C SER A 10 -10.94 -8.97 -23.42
N THR A 11 -10.47 -8.43 -22.30
CA THR A 11 -11.04 -8.76 -20.99
C THR A 11 -12.37 -8.03 -20.80
N THR A 12 -13.43 -8.77 -20.49
CA THR A 12 -14.76 -8.23 -20.15
C THR A 12 -15.12 -8.64 -18.72
N ASN A 13 -15.79 -7.75 -17.97
CA ASN A 13 -16.27 -8.01 -16.60
C ASN A 13 -15.22 -8.66 -15.67
N ALA A 14 -14.03 -8.07 -15.58
CA ALA A 14 -12.95 -8.62 -14.75
C ALA A 14 -13.38 -8.74 -13.27
N CYS A 15 -13.25 -9.94 -12.71
CA CYS A 15 -13.50 -10.22 -11.29
C CYS A 15 -12.23 -10.09 -10.44
N LYS A 16 -11.40 -9.08 -10.73
CA LYS A 16 -10.17 -8.80 -9.97
C LYS A 16 -9.89 -7.31 -9.95
N LEU A 17 -9.18 -6.88 -8.90
CA LEU A 17 -8.73 -5.50 -8.72
C LEU A 17 -7.20 -5.44 -8.76
N CYS A 18 -6.63 -4.24 -8.86
CA CYS A 18 -5.19 -4.04 -8.91
C CYS A 18 -4.52 -4.18 -7.54
N ARG A 19 -3.22 -4.51 -7.53
CA ARG A 19 -2.40 -4.68 -6.31
C ARG A 19 -2.55 -3.56 -5.27
N PRO A 20 -2.41 -2.26 -5.60
CA PRO A 20 -2.36 -1.22 -4.57
C PRO A 20 -3.64 -1.13 -3.72
N LEU A 21 -4.80 -1.57 -4.24
CA LEU A 21 -6.02 -1.64 -3.45
C LEU A 21 -5.89 -2.60 -2.27
N GLY A 22 -5.32 -3.78 -2.50
CA GLY A 22 -5.09 -4.75 -1.44
C GLY A 22 -4.05 -4.29 -0.43
N ALA A 23 -2.98 -3.65 -0.89
CA ALA A 23 -1.97 -3.07 -0.02
C ALA A 23 -2.55 -1.99 0.90
N CYS A 24 -3.39 -1.09 0.37
CA CYS A 24 -4.06 -0.08 1.18
C CYS A 24 -4.97 -0.70 2.25
N LEU A 25 -5.68 -1.80 1.94
CA LEU A 25 -6.52 -2.45 2.94
C LEU A 25 -5.70 -3.17 4.02
N ALA A 26 -4.60 -3.82 3.64
CA ALA A 26 -3.66 -4.42 4.58
C ALA A 26 -3.09 -3.35 5.54
N PHE A 27 -2.61 -2.23 5.01
CA PHE A 27 -2.11 -1.13 5.83
C PHE A 27 -3.20 -0.54 6.74
N LYS A 28 -4.43 -0.41 6.27
CA LYS A 28 -5.55 0.10 7.10
C LYS A 28 -5.87 -0.84 8.27
N GLY A 29 -5.59 -2.14 8.14
CA GLY A 29 -5.74 -3.13 9.20
C GLY A 29 -4.72 -2.99 10.34
N ILE A 30 -3.64 -2.23 10.15
CA ILE A 30 -2.62 -1.97 11.16
C ILE A 30 -3.00 -0.73 11.96
N GLU A 31 -2.99 -0.85 13.28
CA GLU A 31 -3.46 0.20 14.17
C GLU A 31 -2.64 1.49 14.01
N GLY A 32 -3.33 2.62 13.84
CA GLY A 32 -2.70 3.94 13.69
C GLY A 32 -2.00 4.18 12.35
N THR A 33 -2.22 3.30 11.35
CA THR A 33 -1.59 3.42 10.04
C THR A 33 -2.44 4.22 9.06
N VAL A 34 -1.80 5.12 8.31
CA VAL A 34 -2.40 5.80 7.16
C VAL A 34 -1.87 5.19 5.86
N PRO A 35 -2.73 4.55 5.05
CA PRO A 35 -2.35 4.14 3.70
C PRO A 35 -2.00 5.34 2.83
N TYR A 36 -0.94 5.20 2.04
CA TYR A 36 -0.42 6.24 1.16
C TYR A 36 -0.12 5.64 -0.22
N LEU A 37 -0.62 6.28 -1.28
CA LEU A 37 -0.30 5.90 -2.65
C LEU A 37 0.71 6.85 -3.27
N HIS A 38 1.93 6.35 -3.48
CA HIS A 38 2.90 7.05 -4.31
C HIS A 38 2.47 6.90 -5.77
N GLY A 39 1.89 7.95 -6.35
CA GLY A 39 1.22 7.86 -7.64
C GLY A 39 0.27 9.02 -7.96
N SER A 40 -0.52 8.84 -9.03
CA SER A 40 -1.59 9.78 -9.35
C SER A 40 -2.70 9.75 -8.29
N GLN A 41 -3.24 10.92 -7.98
CA GLN A 41 -4.36 11.09 -7.05
C GLN A 41 -5.63 10.31 -7.45
N GLY A 42 -5.79 10.01 -8.74
CA GLY A 42 -6.93 9.26 -9.26
C GLY A 42 -7.04 7.85 -8.67
N CYS A 43 -5.91 7.17 -8.48
CA CYS A 43 -5.86 5.84 -7.85
C CYS A 43 -6.41 5.90 -6.41
N ALA A 44 -5.96 6.88 -5.62
CA ALA A 44 -6.42 7.06 -4.24
C ALA A 44 -7.92 7.35 -4.16
N THR A 45 -8.45 8.19 -5.05
CA THR A 45 -9.89 8.48 -5.09
C THR A 45 -10.71 7.25 -5.48
N TYR A 46 -10.29 6.49 -6.49
CA TYR A 46 -10.98 5.27 -6.89
C TYR A 46 -10.99 4.21 -5.79
N MET A 47 -9.84 3.95 -5.16
CA MET A 47 -9.74 2.94 -4.11
C MET A 47 -10.57 3.32 -2.88
N ARG A 48 -10.52 4.59 -2.44
CA ARG A 48 -11.41 5.08 -1.38
C ARG A 48 -12.86 4.85 -1.72
N ARG A 49 -13.32 5.28 -2.91
CA ARG A 49 -14.71 5.12 -3.32
C ARG A 49 -15.13 3.65 -3.38
N TYR A 50 -14.28 2.77 -3.90
CA TYR A 50 -14.56 1.34 -4.00
C TYR A 50 -14.74 0.71 -2.60
N ILE A 51 -13.81 0.98 -1.69
CA ILE A 51 -13.84 0.45 -0.32
C ILE A 51 -15.04 1.03 0.47
N ILE A 52 -15.27 2.35 0.39
CA ILE A 52 -16.41 3.01 1.02
C ILE A 52 -17.73 2.40 0.52
N SER A 53 -17.86 2.11 -0.77
CA SER A 53 -19.09 1.53 -1.32
C SER A 53 -19.37 0.10 -0.83
N HIS A 54 -18.34 -0.63 -0.40
CA HIS A 54 -18.48 -1.99 0.12
C HIS A 54 -18.77 -1.99 1.63
N TYR A 55 -17.99 -1.22 2.41
CA TYR A 55 -18.08 -1.21 3.88
C TYR A 55 -19.06 -0.17 4.43
N ASN A 56 -19.49 0.80 3.61
CA ASN A 56 -20.27 1.95 4.03
C ASN A 56 -19.60 2.77 5.16
N GLU A 57 -18.26 2.78 5.19
CA GLU A 57 -17.43 3.42 6.21
C GLU A 57 -16.34 4.26 5.53
N PRO A 58 -15.94 5.41 6.10
CA PRO A 58 -14.89 6.24 5.53
C PRO A 58 -13.52 5.55 5.61
N ILE A 59 -12.69 5.78 4.60
CA ILE A 59 -11.28 5.38 4.61
C ILE A 59 -10.41 6.51 4.05
N ASP A 60 -9.36 6.83 4.80
CA ASP A 60 -8.32 7.75 4.36
C ASP A 60 -7.25 6.99 3.58
N ILE A 61 -6.96 7.48 2.38
CA ILE A 61 -5.83 7.05 1.55
C ILE A 61 -5.18 8.32 1.02
N ALA A 62 -3.97 8.60 1.48
CA ALA A 62 -3.19 9.74 1.05
C ALA A 62 -2.52 9.47 -0.31
N SER A 63 -2.02 10.51 -0.98
CA SER A 63 -1.31 10.37 -2.25
C SER A 63 -0.28 11.45 -2.48
N SER A 64 0.84 11.09 -3.11
CA SER A 64 1.87 12.04 -3.58
C SER A 64 1.38 12.90 -4.76
N SER A 65 0.23 12.58 -5.34
CA SER A 65 -0.49 13.42 -6.31
C SER A 65 0.38 13.81 -7.51
N LEU A 66 1.02 12.83 -8.14
CA LEU A 66 1.82 13.06 -9.35
C LEU A 66 0.94 13.51 -10.54
N SER A 67 1.41 14.54 -11.24
CA SER A 67 0.95 14.99 -12.55
C SER A 67 1.96 14.66 -13.67
N GLU A 68 1.62 14.95 -14.92
CA GLU A 68 2.39 14.62 -16.12
C GLU A 68 3.86 15.07 -16.08
N LYS A 69 4.16 16.25 -15.52
CA LYS A 69 5.55 16.75 -15.42
C LYS A 69 6.47 15.79 -14.66
N HIS A 70 5.94 15.00 -13.72
CA HIS A 70 6.75 14.06 -12.94
C HIS A 70 7.05 12.78 -13.71
N ALA A 71 6.41 12.54 -14.86
CA ALA A 71 6.85 11.50 -15.77
C ALA A 71 8.24 11.81 -16.38
N VAL A 72 8.65 13.09 -16.39
CA VAL A 72 9.97 13.52 -16.84
C VAL A 72 11.00 13.54 -15.71
N TYR A 73 10.60 13.99 -14.51
CA TYR A 73 11.53 14.30 -13.42
C TYR A 73 11.49 13.31 -12.23
N GLY A 74 10.57 12.33 -12.25
CA GLY A 74 10.33 11.43 -11.13
C GLY A 74 9.48 12.04 -10.01
N GLY A 75 9.05 11.18 -9.08
CA GLY A 75 8.11 11.52 -8.02
C GLY A 75 8.70 11.85 -6.66
N GLY A 76 10.03 11.79 -6.49
CA GLY A 76 10.69 11.93 -5.18
C GLY A 76 10.27 13.17 -4.37
N PRO A 77 10.35 14.39 -4.93
CA PRO A 77 9.94 15.61 -4.21
C PRO A 77 8.48 15.56 -3.72
N ASN A 78 7.58 15.00 -4.54
CA ASN A 78 6.17 14.86 -4.20
C ASN A 78 5.93 13.84 -3.09
N LEU A 79 6.66 12.72 -3.13
CA LEU A 79 6.62 11.72 -2.06
C LEU A 79 7.03 12.36 -0.73
N LYS A 80 8.22 12.97 -0.67
CA LYS A 80 8.75 13.62 0.54
C LYS A 80 7.81 14.68 1.11
N LEU A 81 7.33 15.60 0.26
CA LEU A 81 6.38 16.64 0.69
C LEU A 81 5.07 16.02 1.20
N GLY A 82 4.54 15.02 0.49
CA GLY A 82 3.30 14.37 0.90
C GLY A 82 3.45 13.59 2.21
N LEU A 83 4.59 12.96 2.47
CA LEU A 83 4.88 12.29 3.74
C LEU A 83 4.88 13.29 4.90
N THR A 84 5.58 14.42 4.74
CA THR A 84 5.58 15.50 5.76
C THR A 84 4.17 16.01 6.02
N ASN A 85 3.40 16.30 4.97
CA ASN A 85 2.01 16.77 5.11
C ASN A 85 1.12 15.76 5.84
N VAL A 86 1.29 14.46 5.56
CA VAL A 86 0.52 13.39 6.23
C VAL A 86 0.93 13.27 7.69
N ALA A 87 2.23 13.30 7.98
CA ALA A 87 2.76 13.26 9.33
C ALA A 87 2.22 14.42 10.18
N GLU A 88 2.25 15.65 9.65
CA GLU A 88 1.76 16.84 10.36
C GLU A 88 0.25 16.82 10.59
N LYS A 89 -0.52 16.45 9.56
CA LYS A 89 -1.98 16.55 9.57
C LYS A 89 -2.67 15.41 10.30
N TYR A 90 -2.23 14.17 10.07
CA TYR A 90 -2.88 12.98 10.63
C TYR A 90 -2.16 12.45 11.87
N ARG A 91 -0.88 12.80 12.08
CA ARG A 91 -0.03 12.28 13.16
C ARG A 91 -0.17 10.76 13.33
N PRO A 92 -0.04 9.97 12.23
CA PRO A 92 -0.20 8.54 12.31
C PRO A 92 0.97 7.91 13.10
N ARG A 93 0.80 6.66 13.53
CA ARG A 93 1.92 5.87 14.06
C ARG A 93 2.78 5.34 12.92
N MET A 94 2.16 4.99 11.79
CA MET A 94 2.83 4.47 10.60
C MET A 94 2.21 5.03 9.32
N ILE A 95 3.02 5.24 8.29
CA ILE A 95 2.57 5.47 6.91
C ILE A 95 2.95 4.25 6.07
N GLY A 96 1.93 3.55 5.54
CA GLY A 96 2.11 2.42 4.64
C GLY A 96 2.02 2.86 3.19
N ILE A 97 3.15 2.85 2.47
CA ILE A 97 3.29 3.37 1.11
C ILE A 97 3.14 2.23 0.09
N ALA A 98 2.16 2.32 -0.78
CA ALA A 98 2.01 1.47 -1.96
C ALA A 98 2.22 2.31 -3.24
N THR A 99 2.81 1.72 -4.27
CA THR A 99 3.05 2.40 -5.56
C THR A 99 1.90 2.19 -6.54
N THR A 100 1.70 3.13 -7.46
CA THR A 100 0.75 2.94 -8.56
C THR A 100 1.45 2.54 -9.85
N CYS A 101 0.67 2.14 -10.86
CA CYS A 101 1.22 1.83 -12.18
C CYS A 101 2.01 3.00 -12.80
N LEU A 102 1.71 4.26 -12.45
CA LEU A 102 2.48 5.40 -12.96
C LEU A 102 3.93 5.33 -12.46
N THR A 103 4.12 5.29 -11.14
CA THR A 103 5.45 5.32 -10.50
C THR A 103 6.25 4.07 -10.79
N GLU A 104 5.57 2.93 -10.90
CA GLU A 104 6.17 1.66 -11.31
C GLU A 104 6.65 1.71 -12.77
N THR A 105 5.88 2.31 -13.68
CA THR A 105 6.26 2.42 -15.10
C THR A 105 7.41 3.41 -15.33
N ILE A 106 7.43 4.54 -14.61
CA ILE A 106 8.53 5.51 -14.74
C ILE A 106 9.79 5.08 -13.97
N GLY A 107 9.69 4.04 -13.14
CA GLY A 107 10.82 3.48 -12.40
C GLY A 107 11.24 4.32 -11.20
N ASP A 108 10.29 4.93 -10.49
CA ASP A 108 10.58 5.67 -9.25
C ASP A 108 11.17 4.71 -8.19
N ASP A 109 12.39 4.98 -7.76
CA ASP A 109 13.04 4.26 -6.66
C ASP A 109 12.56 4.80 -5.30
N VAL A 110 11.47 4.23 -4.80
CA VAL A 110 10.87 4.61 -3.52
C VAL A 110 11.84 4.37 -2.35
N GLY A 111 12.62 3.30 -2.38
CA GLY A 111 13.58 2.99 -1.32
C GLY A 111 14.65 4.07 -1.21
N MET A 112 15.22 4.48 -2.34
CA MET A 112 16.17 5.60 -2.40
C MET A 112 15.53 6.90 -1.90
N TYR A 113 14.32 7.24 -2.34
CA TYR A 113 13.64 8.45 -1.90
C TYR A 113 13.36 8.47 -0.38
N LEU A 114 13.04 7.32 0.21
CA LEU A 114 12.84 7.19 1.66
C LEU A 114 14.15 7.32 2.44
N GLN A 115 15.25 6.77 1.93
CA GLN A 115 16.57 6.97 2.52
C GLN A 115 16.99 8.43 2.51
N GLU A 116 16.73 9.15 1.42
CA GLU A 116 16.95 10.59 1.36
C GLU A 116 16.02 11.35 2.31
N TYR A 117 14.73 11.00 2.36
CA TYR A 117 13.78 11.62 3.29
C TYR A 117 14.21 11.47 4.76
N ALA A 118 14.70 10.28 5.14
CA ALA A 118 15.22 10.03 6.47
C ALA A 118 16.45 10.90 6.80
N LYS A 119 17.32 11.17 5.82
CA LYS A 119 18.45 12.11 5.97
C LYS A 119 17.96 13.55 6.09
N ASP A 120 17.04 13.96 5.22
CA ASP A 120 16.47 15.32 5.17
C ASP A 120 15.72 15.67 6.47
N THR A 121 15.19 14.66 7.16
CA THR A 121 14.40 14.83 8.39
C THR A 121 15.14 14.38 9.66
N ALA A 122 16.43 14.06 9.57
CA ALA A 122 17.24 13.62 10.69
C ALA A 122 17.18 14.63 11.85
N GLY A 123 16.85 14.15 13.06
CA GLY A 123 16.70 14.98 14.25
C GLY A 123 15.28 15.54 14.48
N SER A 124 14.37 15.38 13.52
CA SER A 124 12.93 15.62 13.74
C SER A 124 12.38 14.63 14.77
N LYS A 125 11.43 15.08 15.60
CA LYS A 125 10.77 14.23 16.60
C LYS A 125 9.34 13.92 16.16
N GLY A 126 8.88 12.71 16.45
CA GLY A 126 7.48 12.31 16.22
C GLY A 126 7.15 12.04 14.75
N LEU A 127 8.13 11.67 13.93
CA LEU A 127 7.84 11.12 12.61
C LEU A 127 7.23 9.72 12.74
N PRO A 128 6.28 9.35 11.88
CA PRO A 128 5.71 8.01 11.85
C PRO A 128 6.74 6.99 11.33
N ASP A 129 6.51 5.73 11.67
CA ASP A 129 7.16 4.62 10.98
C ASP A 129 6.76 4.62 9.50
N ILE A 130 7.67 4.21 8.62
CA ILE A 130 7.41 4.17 7.17
C ILE A 130 7.71 2.78 6.66
N VAL A 131 6.72 2.19 5.99
CA VAL A 131 6.86 0.92 5.26
C VAL A 131 6.47 1.16 3.82
N ASN A 132 7.24 0.63 2.87
CA ASN A 132 6.88 0.68 1.45
C ASN A 132 6.72 -0.71 0.82
N VAL A 133 5.82 -0.81 -0.15
CA VAL A 133 5.62 -2.01 -0.97
C VAL A 133 5.45 -1.62 -2.44
N SER A 134 6.17 -2.31 -3.32
CA SER A 134 5.99 -2.19 -4.77
C SER A 134 4.73 -2.93 -5.21
N THR A 135 3.80 -2.21 -5.84
CA THR A 135 2.49 -2.71 -6.24
C THR A 135 2.15 -2.36 -7.69
N PRO A 136 2.91 -2.86 -8.69
CA PRO A 136 2.58 -2.66 -10.09
C PRO A 136 1.20 -3.25 -10.42
N SER A 137 0.27 -2.40 -10.83
CA SER A 137 -1.12 -2.81 -11.12
C SER A 137 -1.24 -3.86 -12.22
N TYR A 138 -0.20 -4.01 -13.05
CA TYR A 138 -0.12 -4.97 -14.15
C TYR A 138 0.48 -6.33 -13.74
N ALA A 139 0.85 -6.55 -12.47
CA ALA A 139 1.37 -7.82 -12.00
C ALA A 139 0.45 -8.46 -10.94
N GLY A 140 -0.32 -9.48 -11.29
CA GLY A 140 -1.24 -10.13 -10.35
C GLY A 140 -2.48 -9.26 -10.04
N THR A 141 -2.91 -9.27 -8.78
CA THR A 141 -4.18 -8.68 -8.32
C THR A 141 -4.05 -8.02 -6.94
N HIS A 142 -5.15 -7.45 -6.46
CA HIS A 142 -5.29 -6.98 -5.07
C HIS A 142 -4.89 -8.02 -4.01
N MET A 143 -5.06 -9.32 -4.24
CA MET A 143 -4.66 -10.34 -3.26
C MET A 143 -3.14 -10.36 -3.07
N GLU A 144 -2.38 -10.35 -4.16
CA GLU A 144 -0.91 -10.27 -4.10
C GLU A 144 -0.44 -8.92 -3.55
N GLY A 145 -1.22 -7.85 -3.76
CA GLY A 145 -0.96 -6.56 -3.12
C GLY A 145 -1.18 -6.59 -1.60
N PHE A 146 -2.23 -7.26 -1.13
CA PHE A 146 -2.51 -7.44 0.30
C PHE A 146 -1.41 -8.24 0.99
N HIS A 147 -1.09 -9.43 0.45
CA HIS A 147 -0.06 -10.28 1.03
C HIS A 147 1.33 -9.64 0.94
N GLY A 148 1.65 -8.98 -0.18
CA GLY A 148 2.91 -8.25 -0.33
C GLY A 148 3.06 -7.10 0.68
N ALA A 149 1.97 -6.39 1.01
CA ALA A 149 2.03 -5.35 2.03
C ALA A 149 2.30 -5.93 3.44
N ILE A 150 1.64 -7.03 3.80
CA ILE A 150 1.90 -7.71 5.08
C ILE A 150 3.34 -8.22 5.16
N ASP A 151 3.82 -8.86 4.09
CA ASP A 151 5.19 -9.34 3.97
C ASP A 151 6.20 -8.20 4.18
N GLN A 152 5.99 -7.06 3.50
CA GLN A 152 6.88 -5.90 3.64
C GLN A 152 6.82 -5.22 5.01
N VAL A 153 5.66 -5.23 5.68
CA VAL A 153 5.58 -4.78 7.07
C VAL A 153 6.42 -5.67 7.96
N ILE A 154 6.34 -6.99 7.80
CA ILE A 154 7.14 -7.93 8.59
C ILE A 154 8.62 -7.72 8.29
N GLU A 155 9.02 -7.69 7.03
CA GLU A 155 10.43 -7.55 6.63
C GLU A 155 11.06 -6.23 7.11
N GLN A 156 10.30 -5.13 7.10
CA GLN A 156 10.84 -3.79 7.42
C GLN A 156 10.69 -3.41 8.90
N MET A 157 9.73 -3.99 9.62
CA MET A 157 9.41 -3.59 11.01
C MET A 157 9.61 -4.67 12.05
N ALA A 158 9.60 -5.95 11.67
CA ALA A 158 9.72 -7.02 12.66
C ALA A 158 11.14 -7.07 13.21
N GLU A 159 11.26 -6.98 14.52
CA GLU A 159 12.49 -7.26 15.23
C GLU A 159 12.48 -8.71 15.72
N GLY A 160 13.65 -9.36 15.70
CA GLY A 160 13.81 -10.66 16.34
C GLY A 160 13.56 -10.59 17.85
N GLY A 161 13.28 -11.73 18.48
CA GLY A 161 13.01 -11.75 19.91
C GLY A 161 12.92 -13.16 20.48
N PRO A 162 12.75 -13.28 21.81
CA PRO A 162 12.56 -14.57 22.45
C PRO A 162 11.27 -15.22 21.94
N GLN A 163 11.34 -16.52 21.69
CA GLN A 163 10.17 -17.30 21.32
C GLN A 163 9.17 -17.28 22.48
N ASN A 164 7.91 -17.05 22.17
CA ASN A 164 6.81 -17.10 23.11
C ASN A 164 5.81 -18.21 22.71
N ARG A 165 4.75 -18.40 23.51
CA ARG A 165 3.70 -19.39 23.25
C ARG A 165 2.50 -18.79 22.52
N THR A 166 2.75 -17.89 21.56
CA THR A 166 1.70 -17.29 20.74
C THR A 166 1.77 -17.79 19.29
N VAL A 167 0.67 -17.68 18.56
CA VAL A 167 0.57 -18.02 17.15
C VAL A 167 0.08 -16.79 16.41
N ASN A 168 0.83 -16.37 15.39
CA ASN A 168 0.42 -15.29 14.50
C ASN A 168 -0.61 -15.82 13.49
N LEU A 169 -1.75 -15.15 13.38
CA LEU A 169 -2.77 -15.46 12.38
C LEU A 169 -2.82 -14.38 11.30
N LEU A 170 -2.63 -14.80 10.05
CA LEU A 170 -2.68 -13.94 8.87
C LEU A 170 -3.74 -14.49 7.90
N PRO A 171 -5.05 -14.26 8.15
CA PRO A 171 -6.12 -14.90 7.39
C PRO A 171 -6.27 -14.35 5.96
N GLY A 172 -5.56 -13.28 5.61
CA GLY A 172 -5.65 -12.64 4.30
C GLY A 172 -6.86 -11.73 4.19
N PHE A 173 -7.37 -11.55 2.97
CA PHE A 173 -8.46 -10.63 2.67
C PHE A 173 -9.83 -11.27 2.94
N VAL A 174 -10.23 -11.34 4.21
CA VAL A 174 -11.51 -11.90 4.68
C VAL A 174 -12.47 -10.82 5.19
N SER A 175 -13.73 -11.17 5.46
CA SER A 175 -14.72 -10.20 5.92
C SER A 175 -14.49 -9.78 7.38
N SER A 176 -15.04 -8.63 7.77
CA SER A 176 -15.00 -8.17 9.16
C SER A 176 -15.66 -9.15 10.15
N ALA A 177 -16.62 -9.96 9.69
CA ALA A 177 -17.24 -11.00 10.50
C ALA A 177 -16.28 -12.19 10.71
N ASP A 178 -15.58 -12.60 9.65
CA ASP A 178 -14.58 -13.67 9.73
C ASP A 178 -13.44 -13.31 10.69
N TYR A 179 -12.97 -12.06 10.67
CA TYR A 179 -11.97 -11.58 11.63
C TYR A 179 -12.44 -11.67 13.08
N ARG A 180 -13.71 -11.35 13.36
CA ARG A 180 -14.30 -11.45 14.71
C ARG A 180 -14.44 -12.89 15.15
N LEU A 181 -14.90 -13.77 14.25
CA LEU A 181 -15.02 -15.19 14.50
C LEU A 181 -13.65 -15.84 14.77
N LEU A 182 -12.64 -15.51 13.98
CA LEU A 182 -11.28 -16.01 14.19
C LEU A 182 -10.73 -15.59 15.55
N ARG A 183 -11.04 -14.37 16.00
CA ARG A 183 -10.68 -13.91 17.35
C ARG A 183 -11.42 -14.72 18.43
N GLU A 184 -12.73 -14.91 18.28
CA GLU A 184 -13.55 -15.70 19.22
C GLU A 184 -13.09 -17.16 19.34
N ILE A 185 -12.62 -17.77 18.25
CA ILE A 185 -12.08 -19.14 18.27
C ILE A 185 -10.74 -19.23 19.03
N MET A 186 -10.00 -18.13 19.12
CA MET A 186 -8.66 -18.07 19.70
C MET A 186 -8.62 -17.56 21.14
N ASP A 187 -9.70 -16.93 21.61
CA ASP A 187 -9.91 -16.51 23.00
C ASP A 187 -10.28 -17.70 23.89
#